data_AF-A0A542DHE2-F1
#
_entry.id   AF-A0A542DHE2-F1
#
_cell.length_a   1.000
_cell.length_b   1.000
_cell.length_c   1.000
_cell.angle_alpha   90.00
_cell.angle_beta   90.00
_cell.angle_gamma   90.00
#
_symmetry.space_group_name_H-M   'P 1'
#
loop_
_entity.id
_entity.type
_entity.pdbx_description
1 polymer ?
#
loop_
_entity_poly.entity_id
_entity_poly.type
_entity_poly.pdbx_seq_one_letter_code
_entity_poly.pdbx_strand_id
1 'polypeptide(L)'
;MADIAIELEGLRLVMLRAAARAEQGKPYAREVALARKLATDKGMWIGSTGVQLLGGHGFIKEHPVERWYRDLRAIGVMEGIVLL
;
A
#
# COMPACT_ATOMS: atom_id res chain seq x y z
N MET A 1 -9.30 6.59 11.41
CA MET A 1 -8.64 7.33 10.31
C MET A 1 -7.18 7.65 10.60
N ALA A 2 -6.81 8.04 11.83
CA ALA A 2 -5.41 8.31 12.21
C ALA A 2 -4.46 7.15 11.86
N ASP A 3 -4.83 5.90 12.11
CA ASP A 3 -3.98 4.74 11.82
C ASP A 3 -3.66 4.59 10.32
N ILE A 4 -4.65 4.77 9.44
CA ILE A 4 -4.43 4.74 7.98
C ILE A 4 -3.44 5.83 7.56
N ALA A 5 -3.59 7.03 8.13
CA ALA A 5 -2.71 8.15 7.82
C ALA A 5 -1.27 7.88 8.29
N ILE A 6 -1.09 7.29 9.48
CA ILE A 6 0.22 6.90 10.01
C ILE A 6 0.90 5.90 9.07
N GLU A 7 0.19 4.86 8.65
CA GLU A 7 0.75 3.82 7.78
C GLU A 7 1.05 4.35 6.37
N LEU A 8 0.18 5.21 5.81
CA LEU A 8 0.42 5.86 4.52
C LEU A 8 1.65 6.76 4.55
N GLU A 9 1.82 7.55 5.62
CA GLU A 9 2.99 8.42 5.77
C GLU A 9 4.26 7.60 5.98
N GLY A 10 4.21 6.53 6.77
CA GLY A 10 5.31 5.58 6.91
C GLY A 10 5.72 4.96 5.56
N LEU A 11 4.74 4.52 4.76
CA LEU A 11 4.99 3.98 3.42
C LEU A 11 5.65 5.02 2.52
N ARG A 12 5.14 6.24 2.52
CA ARG A 12 5.69 7.36 1.73
C ARG A 12 7.13 7.66 2.11
N LEU A 13 7.45 7.70 3.41
CA LEU A 13 8.81 7.97 3.90
C LEU A 13 9.80 6.88 3.47
N VAL A 14 9.44 5.60 3.59
CA VAL A 14 10.34 4.50 3.20
C VAL A 14 10.53 4.47 1.68
N MET A 15 9.48 4.71 0.89
CA MET A 15 9.57 4.84 -0.57
C MET A 15 10.48 5.99 -1.00
N LEU A 16 10.29 7.18 -0.43
CA LEU A 16 11.13 8.34 -0.75
C LEU A 16 12.58 8.12 -0.33
N ARG A 17 12.82 7.44 0.80
CA ARG A 17 14.18 7.07 1.22
C ARG A 17 14.84 6.11 0.23
N ALA A 18 14.10 5.12 -0.29
CA ALA A 18 14.60 4.21 -1.32
C ALA A 18 14.97 4.98 -2.60
N ALA A 19 14.06 5.84 -3.08
CA ALA A 19 14.27 6.65 -4.28
C ALA A 19 15.48 7.60 -4.12
N ALA A 20 15.58 8.32 -3.00
CA ALA A 20 16.68 9.23 -2.74
C ALA A 20 18.05 8.52 -2.69
N ARG A 21 18.10 7.29 -2.16
CA ARG A 21 19.34 6.49 -2.18
C ARG A 21 19.70 6.02 -3.59
N ALA A 22 18.70 5.59 -4.37
CA ALA A 22 18.90 5.19 -5.76
C ALA A 22 19.43 6.35 -6.61
N GLU A 23 18.86 7.55 -6.46
CA GLU A 23 19.29 8.76 -7.16
C GLU A 23 20.73 9.16 -6.79
N GLN A 24 21.14 8.92 -5.54
CA GLN A 24 22.51 9.16 -5.06
C GLN A 24 23.50 8.04 -5.42
N GLY A 25 23.09 7.02 -6.18
CA GLY A 25 23.93 5.86 -6.49
C GLY A 25 24.33 5.02 -5.27
N LYS A 26 23.61 5.16 -4.15
CA LYS A 26 23.88 4.41 -2.91
C LYS A 26 23.14 3.07 -2.92
N PRO A 27 23.63 2.04 -2.21
CA PRO A 27 22.88 0.78 -2.07
C PRO A 27 21.48 1.04 -1.51
N TYR A 28 20.43 0.62 -2.22
CA TYR A 28 19.03 0.92 -1.92
C TYR A 28 18.12 -0.31 -1.81
N ALA A 29 18.66 -1.52 -2.05
CA ALA A 29 17.89 -2.76 -2.06
C ALA A 29 17.15 -3.03 -0.74
N ARG A 30 17.78 -2.69 0.40
CA ARG A 30 17.15 -2.82 1.73
C ARG A 30 15.93 -1.91 1.86
N GLU A 31 16.04 -0.65 1.49
CA GLU A 31 14.93 0.31 1.55
C GLU A 31 13.79 -0.10 0.62
N VAL A 32 14.08 -0.61 -0.59
CA VAL A 32 13.07 -1.16 -1.49
C VAL A 32 12.36 -2.36 -0.89
N ALA A 33 13.11 -3.30 -0.28
CA ALA A 33 12.51 -4.47 0.38
C ALA A 33 11.60 -4.06 1.54
N LEU A 34 12.00 -3.07 2.35
CA LEU A 34 11.17 -2.52 3.42
C LEU A 34 9.90 -1.85 2.89
N ALA A 35 10.03 -1.05 1.83
CA ALA A 35 8.89 -0.38 1.21
C ALA A 35 7.88 -1.39 0.65
N ARG A 36 8.39 -2.40 -0.08
CA ARG A 36 7.58 -3.48 -0.64
C ARG A 36 6.85 -4.25 0.45
N LYS A 37 7.56 -4.66 1.51
CA LYS A 37 6.96 -5.39 2.63
C LYS A 37 5.86 -4.56 3.30
N LEU A 38 6.14 -3.29 3.60
CA LEU A 38 5.15 -2.42 4.24
C LEU A 38 3.92 -2.19 3.35
N ALA A 39 4.11 -2.00 2.04
CA ALA A 39 3.02 -1.87 1.07
C ALA A 39 2.13 -3.12 1.04
N THR A 40 2.74 -4.31 1.01
CA THR A 40 2.01 -5.59 0.98
C THR A 40 1.28 -5.83 2.29
N ASP A 41 1.94 -5.62 3.44
CA ASP A 41 1.37 -5.88 4.76
C ASP A 41 0.20 -4.93 5.07
N LYS A 42 0.32 -3.64 4.70
CA LYS A 42 -0.67 -2.61 5.07
C LYS A 42 -1.67 -2.28 3.97
N GLY A 43 -1.34 -2.50 2.70
CA GLY A 43 -2.20 -2.16 1.57
C GLY A 43 -3.57 -2.82 1.67
N MET A 44 -3.63 -4.11 1.98
CA MET A 44 -4.89 -4.82 2.15
C MET A 44 -5.74 -4.30 3.30
N TRP A 45 -5.09 -3.96 4.42
CA TRP A 45 -5.76 -3.41 5.58
C TRP A 45 -6.32 -2.02 5.26
N ILE A 46 -5.53 -1.13 4.63
CA ILE A 46 -5.96 0.22 4.22
C ILE A 46 -7.18 0.15 3.29
N GLY A 47 -7.13 -0.69 2.25
CA GLY A 47 -8.24 -0.85 1.31
C GLY A 47 -9.52 -1.36 1.98
N SER A 48 -9.38 -2.37 2.85
CA SER A 48 -10.51 -2.97 3.58
C SER A 48 -11.14 -1.98 4.57
N THR A 49 -10.32 -1.25 5.33
CA THR A 49 -10.81 -0.22 6.25
C THR A 49 -11.44 0.94 5.50
N GLY A 50 -10.89 1.32 4.34
CA GLY A 50 -11.48 2.35 3.47
C GLY A 50 -12.91 2.02 3.05
N VAL A 51 -13.15 0.81 2.58
CA VAL A 51 -14.51 0.35 2.23
C VAL A 51 -15.42 0.32 3.46
N GLN A 52 -14.92 -0.19 4.59
CA GLN A 52 -15.70 -0.28 5.83
C GLN A 52 -16.13 1.09 6.38
N LEU A 53 -15.29 2.13 6.21
CA LEU A 53 -15.60 3.50 6.64
C LEU A 53 -16.81 4.10 5.92
N LEU A 54 -17.07 3.67 4.68
CA LEU A 54 -18.19 4.14 3.86
C LEU A 54 -19.42 3.23 3.95
N GLY A 55 -19.34 2.12 4.70
CA GLY A 55 -20.43 1.14 4.81
C GLY A 55 -20.86 0.62 3.44
N GLY A 56 -22.17 0.53 3.19
CA GLY A 56 -22.71 0.08 1.91
C GLY A 56 -22.25 0.91 0.70
N HIS A 57 -22.00 2.21 0.90
CA HIS A 57 -21.48 3.09 -0.15
C HIS A 57 -20.02 2.77 -0.50
N GLY A 58 -19.28 2.06 0.34
CA GLY A 58 -17.93 1.62 0.05
C GLY A 58 -17.83 0.56 -1.06
N PHE A 59 -18.96 -0.04 -1.46
CA PHE A 59 -19.02 -1.10 -2.47
C PHE A 59 -19.66 -0.65 -3.79
N ILE A 60 -20.16 0.57 -3.88
CA ILE A 60 -20.76 1.11 -5.11
C ILE A 60 -19.73 1.91 -5.91
N LYS A 61 -19.89 1.93 -7.24
CA LYS A 61 -18.93 2.55 -8.17
C LYS A 61 -18.88 4.08 -8.11
N GLU A 62 -19.78 4.73 -7.36
CA GLU A 62 -19.77 6.18 -7.17
C GLU A 62 -18.58 6.65 -6.32
N HIS A 63 -18.02 5.76 -5.48
CA HIS A 63 -16.83 6.05 -4.69
C HIS A 63 -15.63 5.25 -5.21
N PRO A 64 -14.44 5.86 -5.37
CA PRO A 64 -13.27 5.17 -5.91
C PRO A 64 -12.70 4.08 -4.98
N VAL A 65 -13.16 4.03 -3.73
CA VAL A 65 -12.65 3.13 -2.69
C VAL A 65 -12.84 1.65 -3.02
N GLU A 66 -13.91 1.29 -3.72
CA GLU A 66 -14.19 -0.10 -4.11
C GLU A 66 -13.12 -0.59 -5.08
N ARG A 67 -12.72 0.29 -6.01
CA ARG A 67 -11.69 0.01 -6.99
C ARG A 67 -10.34 -0.14 -6.31
N TRP A 68 -9.99 0.78 -5.41
CA TRP A 68 -8.74 0.69 -4.66
C TRP A 68 -8.64 -0.59 -3.84
N TYR A 69 -9.73 -1.00 -3.20
CA TYR A 69 -9.79 -2.27 -2.48
C TYR A 69 -9.52 -3.46 -3.40
N ARG A 70 -10.16 -3.53 -4.58
CA ARG A 70 -9.93 -4.60 -5.55
C ARG A 70 -8.49 -4.62 -6.06
N ASP A 71 -7.94 -3.45 -6.39
CA ASP A 71 -6.57 -3.33 -6.91
C ASP A 71 -5.55 -3.77 -5.85
N LEU A 72 -5.71 -3.34 -4.60
CA LEU A 72 -4.86 -3.75 -3.48
C LEU A 72 -4.98 -5.26 -3.20
N ARG A 73 -6.17 -5.83 -3.38
CA ARG A 73 -6.40 -7.28 -3.27
C ARG A 73 -5.72 -8.09 -4.37
N ALA A 74 -5.72 -7.59 -5.60
CA ALA A 74 -4.97 -8.21 -6.68
C ALA A 74 -3.46 -8.22 -6.38
N ILE A 75 -2.92 -7.11 -5.87
CA ILE A 75 -1.50 -7.01 -5.51
C ILE A 75 -1.13 -8.01 -4.41
N GLY A 76 -1.92 -8.12 -3.34
CA GLY A 76 -1.65 -9.09 -2.28
C GLY A 76 -1.60 -10.55 -2.77
N VAL A 77 -2.47 -10.91 -3.72
CA VAL A 77 -2.46 -12.24 -4.35
C VAL A 77 -1.23 -12.43 -5.26
N MET A 78 -0.88 -11.42 -6.07
CA MET A 78 0.30 -11.48 -6.94
C MET A 78 1.61 -11.61 -6.14
N GLU A 79 1.74 -10.87 -5.04
CA GLU A 79 2.89 -10.97 -4.14
C GLU A 79 3.01 -12.37 -3.52
N GLY A 80 1.90 -13.02 -3.16
CA GLY A 80 1.91 -14.34 -2.52
C GLY A 80 2.05 -15.54 -3.48
N ILE A 81 1.69 -15.39 -4.76
CA ILE A 81 1.64 -16.51 -5.73
C ILE A 81 2.67 -16.37 -6.85
N VAL A 82 2.97 -15.14 -7.30
CA VAL A 82 3.72 -14.90 -8.55
C VAL A 82 5.11 -14.32 -8.30
N LEU A 83 5.30 -13.57 -7.22
CA LEU A 83 6.53 -12.82 -6.99
C LEU A 83 7.39 -13.31 -5.80
N LEU A 84 6.97 -14.40 -5.15
CA LEU A 84 7.78 -15.22 -4.23
C LEU A 84 8.15 -16.52 -4.93
#